data_AF-A0A9D4IJ62-F1
#
_entry.id   AF-A0A9D4IJ62-F1
#
_cell.length_a   1.000
_cell.length_b   1.000
_cell.length_c   1.000
_cell.angle_alpha   90.00
_cell.angle_beta   90.00
_cell.angle_gamma   90.00
#
_symmetry.space_group_name_H-M   'P 1'
#
loop_
_entity.id
_entity.type
_entity.pdbx_description
1 polymer ?
#
loop_
_entity_poly.entity_id
_entity_poly.type
_entity_poly.pdbx_seq_one_letter_code
_entity_poly.pdbx_strand_id
1 'polypeptide(L)'
;MVEECHKQGKPIQSIMLAGGLSESHYIRKCIRQEFEGELQIICADEGRLYVAKGAVILGYTPRGHITRKAPYTYGFYQIRPFDLKTNDKNLCITHNHVKQCDNCFIN
;
A
#
# COMPACT_ATOMS: atom_id res chain seq x y z
N MET A 1 3.14 8.37 8.32
CA MET A 1 2.68 6.98 8.12
C MET A 1 2.11 6.37 9.40
N VAL A 2 2.89 6.18 10.47
CA VAL A 2 2.39 5.60 11.74
C VAL A 2 1.22 6.39 12.32
N GLU A 3 1.37 7.72 12.44
CA GLU A 3 0.30 8.61 12.90
C GLU A 3 -0.96 8.55 12.03
N GLU A 4 -0.78 8.35 10.72
CA GLU A 4 -1.89 8.27 9.77
C GLU A 4 -2.67 6.96 9.93
N CYS A 5 -1.95 5.85 10.17
CA CYS A 5 -2.56 4.57 10.53
C CYS A 5 -3.34 4.65 11.85
N HIS A 6 -2.82 5.36 12.86
CA HIS A 6 -3.56 5.65 14.09
C HIS A 6 -4.83 6.48 13.84
N LYS A 7 -4.75 7.55 13.03
CA LYS A 7 -5.92 8.37 12.66
C LYS A 7 -6.99 7.57 11.90
N GLN A 8 -6.60 6.55 11.15
CA GLN A 8 -7.51 5.65 10.43
C GLN A 8 -8.05 4.50 11.31
N GLY A 9 -7.77 4.49 12.63
CA GLY A 9 -8.20 3.42 13.53
C GLY A 9 -7.50 2.08 13.29
N LYS A 10 -6.31 2.10 12.69
CA LYS A 10 -5.49 0.91 12.39
C LYS A 10 -4.16 1.00 13.14
N PRO A 11 -4.14 0.78 14.45
CA PRO A 11 -2.91 0.85 15.22
C PRO A 11 -1.91 -0.20 14.74
N ILE A 12 -0.65 0.21 14.65
CA ILE A 12 0.46 -0.66 14.28
C ILE A 12 1.17 -1.08 15.56
N GLN A 13 1.54 -2.35 15.68
CA GLN A 13 2.25 -2.87 16.86
C GLN A 13 3.73 -3.12 16.57
N SER A 14 4.06 -3.39 15.30
CA SER A 14 5.40 -3.82 14.91
C SER A 14 5.78 -3.33 13.51
N ILE A 15 7.08 -3.11 13.30
CA ILE A 15 7.70 -2.88 12.00
C ILE A 15 8.58 -4.09 11.67
N MET A 16 8.36 -4.71 10.51
CA MET A 16 9.22 -5.78 10.01
C MET A 16 10.05 -5.30 8.82
N LEU A 17 11.38 -5.41 8.92
CA LEU A 17 12.27 -5.02 7.83
C LEU A 17 12.53 -6.20 6.89
N ALA A 18 12.31 -6.00 5.59
CA ALA A 18 12.49 -7.02 4.56
C ALA A 18 13.35 -6.50 3.39
N GLY A 19 13.97 -7.42 2.64
CA GLY A 19 14.85 -7.11 1.50
C GLY A 19 16.32 -6.90 1.90
N GLY A 20 17.22 -6.80 0.94
CA GLY A 20 18.67 -6.76 1.23
C GLY A 20 19.10 -5.57 2.10
N LEU A 21 18.46 -4.41 1.96
CA LEU A 21 18.77 -3.23 2.78
C LEU A 21 18.38 -3.38 4.26
N SER A 22 17.48 -4.33 4.58
CA SER A 22 17.11 -4.62 5.96
C SER A 22 18.24 -5.19 6.80
N GLU A 23 19.34 -5.62 6.17
CA GLU A 23 20.54 -6.14 6.84
C GLU A 23 21.57 -5.04 7.13
N SER A 24 21.37 -3.82 6.62
CA SER A 24 22.26 -2.69 6.90
C SER A 24 22.19 -2.29 8.37
N HIS A 25 23.33 -2.33 9.06
CA HIS A 25 23.44 -1.86 10.44
C HIS A 25 23.04 -0.39 10.60
N TYR A 26 23.38 0.45 9.63
CA TYR A 26 23.03 1.87 9.64
C TYR A 26 21.51 2.06 9.59
N ILE A 27 20.84 1.40 8.63
CA ILE A 27 19.37 1.49 8.48
C ILE A 27 18.67 0.94 9.72
N ARG A 28 19.11 -0.23 10.22
CA ARG A 28 18.58 -0.82 11.47
C ARG A 28 18.70 0.16 12.64
N LYS A 29 19.85 0.83 12.77
CA LYS A 29 20.09 1.82 13.82
C LYS A 29 19.15 3.01 13.69
N CYS A 30 19.04 3.61 12.50
CA CYS A 30 18.16 4.77 12.28
C CYS A 30 16.70 4.42 12.57
N ILE A 31 16.22 3.26 12.10
CA ILE A 31 14.83 2.83 12.34
C ILE A 31 14.58 2.58 13.82
N ARG A 32 15.52 1.95 14.52
CA ARG A 32 15.41 1.76 15.97
C ARG A 32 15.37 3.10 16.70
N GLN A 33 16.29 4.01 16.39
CA GLN A 33 16.31 5.34 17.03
C GLN A 33 15.01 6.11 16.86
N GLU A 34 14.34 5.94 15.72
CA GLU A 34 13.09 6.64 15.42
C GLU A 34 11.85 5.99 16.06
N PHE A 35 11.79 4.65 16.15
CA PHE A 35 10.55 3.93 16.46
C PHE A 35 10.63 2.98 17.66
N GLU A 36 11.81 2.72 18.20
CA GLU A 36 12.01 1.82 19.35
C GLU A 36 11.45 2.47 20.63
N GLY A 37 10.64 1.72 21.37
CA GLY A 37 9.90 2.21 22.55
C GLY A 37 8.40 2.40 22.28
N GLU A 38 8.02 2.73 21.05
CA GLU A 38 6.61 2.78 20.62
C GLU A 38 6.18 1.53 19.84
N LEU A 39 7.07 1.00 19.01
CA LEU A 39 6.80 -0.13 18.12
C LEU A 39 7.85 -1.22 18.29
N GLN A 40 7.43 -2.47 18.17
CA GLN A 40 8.35 -3.60 18.13
C GLN A 40 9.06 -3.66 16.77
N ILE A 41 10.39 -3.59 16.76
CA ILE A 41 11.18 -3.67 15.53
C ILE A 41 11.67 -5.11 15.30
N ILE A 42 11.18 -5.75 14.23
CA ILE A 42 11.52 -7.13 13.86
C ILE A 42 12.60 -7.10 12.77
N CYS A 43 13.83 -7.46 13.17
CA CYS A 43 15.01 -7.55 12.30
C CYS A 43 15.69 -8.91 12.49
N ALA A 44 15.42 -9.91 11.65
CA ALA A 44 16.27 -11.12 11.62
C ALA A 44 17.40 -10.97 10.61
N ASP A 45 18.41 -11.82 10.76
CA ASP A 45 19.64 -11.79 9.96
C ASP A 45 19.43 -12.19 8.49
N GLU A 46 18.27 -12.73 8.14
CA GLU A 46 17.91 -13.14 6.78
C GLU A 46 16.77 -12.31 6.20
N GLY A 47 16.72 -11.02 6.51
CA GLY A 47 15.69 -10.11 6.01
C GLY A 47 15.62 -10.09 4.48
N ARG A 48 16.73 -10.35 3.76
CA ARG A 48 16.73 -10.53 2.29
C ARG A 48 15.84 -11.69 1.81
N LEU A 49 15.65 -12.72 2.63
CA LEU A 49 14.90 -13.94 2.26
C LEU A 49 13.43 -13.89 2.70
N TYR A 50 13.02 -12.91 3.48
CA TYR A 50 11.67 -12.84 4.06
C TYR A 50 10.56 -12.95 3.02
N VAL A 51 10.70 -12.25 1.89
CA VAL A 51 9.70 -12.29 0.81
C VAL A 51 9.60 -13.69 0.22
N ALA A 52 10.74 -14.32 -0.08
CA ALA A 52 10.78 -15.66 -0.65
C ALA A 52 10.23 -16.71 0.33
N LYS A 53 10.66 -16.70 1.59
CA LYS A 53 10.16 -17.60 2.64
C LYS A 53 8.66 -17.42 2.85
N GLY A 54 8.20 -16.17 2.93
CA GLY A 54 6.78 -15.83 3.03
C GLY A 54 5.97 -16.35 1.85
N ALA A 55 6.49 -16.25 0.62
CA ALA A 55 5.83 -16.80 -0.57
C ALA A 55 5.70 -18.32 -0.53
N VAL A 56 6.74 -19.03 -0.06
CA VAL A 56 6.67 -20.49 0.12
C VAL A 56 5.59 -20.84 1.15
N ILE A 57 5.62 -20.22 2.33
CA ILE A 57 4.61 -20.44 3.38
C ILE A 57 3.20 -20.16 2.84
N LEU A 58 3.02 -19.06 2.12
CA LEU A 58 1.76 -18.67 1.50
C LEU A 58 1.26 -19.72 0.50
N GLY A 59 2.18 -20.35 -0.25
CA GLY A 59 1.86 -21.42 -1.21
C GLY A 59 1.33 -22.70 -0.55
N TYR A 60 1.75 -22.98 0.70
CA TYR A 60 1.25 -24.12 1.49
C TYR A 60 -0.04 -23.80 2.27
N THR A 61 -0.35 -22.52 2.50
CA THR A 61 -1.56 -22.10 3.22
C THR A 61 -2.82 -22.29 2.35
N PRO A 62 -3.90 -22.92 2.86
CA PRO A 62 -5.16 -23.05 2.13
C PRO A 62 -5.71 -21.69 1.66
N ARG A 63 -6.26 -21.65 0.43
CA ARG A 63 -6.57 -20.42 -0.33
C ARG A 63 -7.66 -19.50 0.28
N GLY A 64 -8.20 -19.78 1.47
CA GLY A 64 -9.34 -19.07 2.05
C GLY A 64 -9.03 -17.77 2.80
N HIS A 65 -7.77 -17.46 3.09
CA HIS A 65 -7.40 -16.36 3.99
C HIS A 65 -6.57 -15.24 3.34
N ILE A 66 -6.41 -15.29 2.01
CA ILE A 66 -5.45 -14.43 1.30
C ILE A 66 -6.21 -13.51 0.35
N THR A 67 -6.20 -12.22 0.66
CA THR A 67 -6.68 -11.17 -0.24
C THR A 67 -5.53 -10.28 -0.68
N ARG A 68 -5.52 -9.84 -1.94
CA ARG A 68 -4.59 -8.82 -2.43
C ARG A 68 -5.36 -7.62 -2.95
N LYS A 69 -4.91 -6.42 -2.61
CA LYS A 69 -5.37 -5.17 -3.20
C LYS A 69 -4.34 -4.71 -4.22
N ALA A 70 -4.77 -4.40 -5.44
CA ALA A 70 -3.88 -3.82 -6.45
C ALA A 70 -3.46 -2.40 -6.01
N PRO A 71 -2.18 -2.00 -6.20
CA PRO A 71 -1.72 -0.65 -5.85
C PRO A 71 -2.29 0.42 -6.79
N TYR A 72 -2.64 0.03 -8.01
CA TYR A 72 -3.22 0.91 -9.02
C TYR A 72 -4.52 0.31 -9.56
N THR A 73 -5.42 1.18 -10.01
CA THR A 73 -6.61 0.77 -10.74
C THR A 73 -6.19 0.29 -12.11
N TYR A 74 -6.32 -1.01 -12.36
CA TYR A 74 -6.38 -1.51 -13.72
C TYR A 74 -7.74 -1.13 -14.30
N GLY A 75 -7.81 -0.84 -15.59
CA GLY A 75 -9.06 -0.57 -16.30
C GLY A 75 -8.82 0.07 -17.65
N PHE A 76 -9.86 0.11 -18.48
CA PHE A 76 -9.80 0.81 -19.76
C PHE A 76 -10.07 2.29 -19.55
N TYR A 77 -9.20 3.13 -20.11
CA TYR A 77 -9.40 4.57 -20.10
C TYR A 77 -10.66 4.91 -20.91
N GLN A 78 -11.57 5.66 -20.30
CA GLN A 78 -12.80 6.12 -20.95
C GLN A 78 -13.12 7.56 -20.54
N ILE A 79 -13.52 8.37 -21.52
CA ILE A 79 -14.16 9.66 -21.27
C ILE A 79 -15.66 9.41 -21.07
N ARG A 80 -16.20 9.81 -19.93
CA ARG A 80 -17.63 9.62 -19.60
C ARG A 80 -18.29 10.91 -19.10
N PRO A 81 -19.62 11.07 -19.17
CA PRO A 81 -20.31 12.23 -18.59
C PRO A 81 -19.98 12.38 -17.10
N PHE A 82 -19.80 13.62 -16.64
CA PHE A 82 -19.49 13.90 -15.24
C PHE A 82 -20.72 13.72 -14.35
N ASP A 83 -20.64 12.87 -13.33
CA ASP A 83 -21.66 12.72 -12.29
C ASP A 83 -21.21 13.34 -10.97
N LEU A 84 -21.95 14.36 -10.52
CA LEU A 84 -21.72 15.09 -9.27
C LEU A 84 -21.75 14.22 -8.01
N LYS A 85 -22.42 13.06 -8.05
CA LYS A 85 -22.58 12.19 -6.88
C LYS A 85 -21.42 11.21 -6.70
N THR A 86 -20.79 10.79 -7.79
CA THR A 86 -19.84 9.68 -7.79
C THR A 86 -18.43 10.07 -8.21
N ASN A 87 -18.28 11.18 -8.93
CA ASN A 87 -16.98 11.59 -9.47
C ASN A 87 -16.30 12.67 -8.62
N ASP A 88 -14.97 12.57 -8.50
CA ASP A 88 -14.15 13.65 -7.98
C ASP A 88 -14.21 14.85 -8.93
N LYS A 89 -14.51 16.04 -8.39
CA LYS A 89 -14.59 17.30 -9.13
C LYS A 89 -13.28 17.65 -9.85
N ASN A 90 -12.14 17.18 -9.33
CA ASN A 90 -10.83 17.40 -9.93
C ASN A 90 -10.64 16.68 -11.27
N LEU A 91 -11.47 15.67 -11.56
CA LEU A 91 -11.46 14.93 -12.83
C LEU A 91 -12.43 15.53 -13.87
N CYS A 92 -13.17 16.59 -13.50
CA CYS A 92 -14.12 17.23 -14.41
C CYS A 92 -13.38 18.11 -15.43
N ILE A 93 -13.51 17.75 -16.70
CA ILE A 93 -13.14 18.60 -17.82
C ILE A 93 -14.40 19.11 -18.53
N THR A 94 -14.33 20.28 -19.15
CA THR A 94 -15.42 20.79 -20.01
C THR A 94 -14.90 20.77 -21.44
N HIS A 95 -15.51 19.94 -22.28
CA HIS A 95 -15.18 19.85 -23.70
C HIS A 95 -16.46 20.07 -24.52
N ASN A 96 -16.43 21.00 -25.48
CA ASN A 96 -17.60 21.38 -26.30
C ASN A 96 -18.86 21.70 -25.47
N HIS A 97 -18.72 22.46 -24.38
CA HIS A 97 -19.79 22.82 -23.43
C HIS A 97 -20.41 21.65 -22.65
N VAL A 98 -19.86 20.44 -22.76
CA VAL A 98 -20.29 19.26 -22.00
C VAL A 98 -19.27 18.95 -20.91
N LYS A 99 -19.76 18.74 -19.68
CA LYS A 99 -18.92 18.28 -18.55
C LYS A 99 -18.68 16.78 -18.64
N GLN A 100 -17.42 16.40 -18.68
CA GLN A 100 -16.98 15.01 -18.76
C GLN A 100 -15.93 14.75 -17.68
N CYS A 101 -15.77 13.48 -17.32
CA CYS A 101 -14.63 13.04 -16.54
C CYS A 101 -13.52 12.57 -17.48
N ASP A 102 -12.34 13.17 -17.34
CA ASP A 102 -11.10 12.63 -17.88
C ASP A 102 -10.48 11.67 -16.86
N ASN A 103 -9.63 10.75 -17.31
CA ASN A 103 -8.89 9.82 -16.46
C ASN A 103 -9.78 8.85 -15.65
N CYS A 104 -10.91 8.44 -16.23
CA CYS A 104 -11.75 7.37 -15.67
C CYS A 104 -11.33 6.01 -16.21
N PHE A 105 -11.16 5.04 -15.31
CA PHE A 105 -10.85 3.65 -15.63
C PHE A 105 -11.99 2.75 -15.20
N ILE A 106 -12.53 1.97 -16.13
CA ILE A 106 -13.56 0.95 -15.85
C ILE A 106 -12.94 -0.45 -15.79
N ASN A 107 -13.42 -1.28 -14.86
CA ASN A 107 -13.11 -2.72 -14.75
C ASN A 107 -14.32 -3.55 -15.14
#